data_AF-A0A4R8T9N1-F1
#
_entry.id   AF-A0A4R8T9N1-F1
#
_cell.length_a   1.000
_cell.length_b   1.000
_cell.length_c   1.000
_cell.angle_alpha   90.00
_cell.angle_beta   90.00
_cell.angle_gamma   90.00
#
_symmetry.space_group_name_H-M   'P 1'
#
loop_
_entity.id
_entity.type
_entity.pdbx_description
1 polymer ?
#
loop_
_entity_poly.entity_id
_entity_poly.type
_entity_poly.pdbx_seq_one_letter_code
_entity_poly.pdbx_strand_id
1 'polypeptide(L)'
;MDAAGVLQQGRLLWKQHQTALEVAWTFSIYLPLVLVSYRRWSSRKIAKYAGLPYGPVVAHILLATVFLVRYYGRSAAAGSPPVPGLFDLVFGVVFCLNSLQVAAHVTHGIAPLARATFQVLALQVLVATVAGYARADAGWFRAGAKLFDVFALFRWLNRHASRLEGFETYDAQFTGVLVAAHAFCLWEGDYPAGVPLFIVLFAGLLAVNKWASRKLDGKPGPIPRVLAHCGFVTVQKKHREEEEETSGDAEAEAEEQE
;
A
#
# COMPACT_ATOMS: atom_id res chain seq x y z
N MET A 1 11.61 44.66 -1.42
CA MET A 1 12.11 43.33 -1.84
C MET A 1 11.29 42.90 -3.03
N ASP A 2 11.91 42.52 -4.13
CA ASP A 2 11.17 41.97 -5.27
C ASP A 2 10.69 40.53 -4.97
N ALA A 3 9.71 40.05 -5.74
CA ALA A 3 9.14 38.72 -5.56
C ALA A 3 10.16 37.58 -5.78
N ALA A 4 11.20 37.81 -6.60
CA ALA A 4 12.24 36.81 -6.86
C ALA A 4 13.16 36.63 -5.65
N GLY A 5 13.51 37.71 -4.96
CA GLY A 5 14.29 37.70 -3.72
C GLY A 5 13.56 36.99 -2.58
N VAL A 6 12.25 37.19 -2.45
CA VAL A 6 11.41 36.47 -1.47
C VAL A 6 11.37 34.97 -1.77
N LEU A 7 11.16 34.59 -3.04
CA LEU A 7 11.14 33.18 -3.45
C LEU A 7 12.50 32.50 -3.25
N GLN A 8 13.60 33.20 -3.50
CA GLN A 8 14.94 32.66 -3.30
C GLN A 8 15.26 32.45 -1.82
N GLN A 9 14.91 33.40 -0.95
CA GLN A 9 15.03 33.26 0.49
C GLN A 9 14.15 32.12 1.01
N GLY A 10 12.92 31.99 0.52
CA GLY A 10 12.02 30.88 0.84
C GLY A 10 12.63 29.51 0.48
N ARG A 11 13.25 29.38 -0.70
CA ARG A 11 13.94 28.13 -1.09
C ARG A 11 15.14 27.81 -0.21
N LEU A 12 15.90 28.83 0.21
CA LEU A 12 17.05 28.65 1.10
C LEU A 12 16.60 28.16 2.49
N LEU A 13 15.61 28.82 3.08
CA LEU A 13 15.01 28.42 4.36
C LEU A 13 14.41 27.02 4.29
N TRP A 14 13.72 26.69 3.19
CA TRP A 14 13.20 25.35 2.95
C TRP A 14 14.33 24.32 2.94
N LYS A 15 15.37 24.50 2.12
CA LYS A 15 16.51 23.57 2.07
C LYS A 15 17.18 23.37 3.44
N GLN A 16 17.26 24.42 4.24
CA GLN A 16 17.87 24.37 5.57
C GLN A 16 17.04 23.58 6.58
N HIS A 17 15.70 23.65 6.50
CA HIS A 17 14.80 23.08 7.51
C HIS A 17 13.96 21.90 7.02
N GLN A 18 14.05 21.53 5.75
CA GLN A 18 13.22 20.50 5.11
C GLN A 18 13.21 19.19 5.90
N THR A 19 14.39 18.65 6.26
CA THR A 19 14.48 17.38 7.00
C THR A 19 13.78 17.45 8.36
N ALA A 20 13.98 18.55 9.09
CA ALA A 20 13.39 18.72 10.41
C ALA A 20 11.86 18.88 10.33
N LEU A 21 11.37 19.66 9.36
CA LEU A 21 9.95 19.83 9.10
C LEU A 21 9.29 18.51 8.67
N GLU A 22 9.98 17.74 7.82
CA GLU A 22 9.51 16.45 7.33
C GLU A 22 9.39 15.43 8.48
N VAL A 23 10.42 15.33 9.33
CA VAL A 23 10.37 14.48 10.54
C VAL A 23 9.22 14.93 11.44
N ALA A 24 9.12 16.22 11.76
CA ALA A 24 8.07 16.76 12.64
C ALA A 24 6.67 16.50 12.08
N TRP A 25 6.47 16.72 10.78
CA TRP A 25 5.23 16.44 10.07
C TRP A 25 4.86 14.97 10.18
N THR A 26 5.77 14.05 9.83
CA THR A 26 5.49 12.61 9.90
C THR A 26 5.14 12.18 11.32
N PHE A 27 5.89 12.62 12.33
CA PHE A 27 5.53 12.32 13.72
C PHE A 27 4.14 12.86 14.09
N SER A 28 3.78 14.07 13.64
CA SER A 28 2.47 14.67 13.94
C SER A 28 1.30 13.87 13.36
N ILE A 29 1.42 13.32 12.14
CA ILE A 29 0.35 12.56 11.50
C ILE A 29 0.29 11.11 12.00
N TYR A 30 1.41 10.52 12.42
CA TYR A 30 1.47 9.14 12.91
C TYR A 30 1.14 9.00 14.40
N LEU A 31 1.53 9.95 15.25
CA LEU A 31 1.32 9.89 16.70
C LEU A 31 -0.13 9.55 17.12
N PRO A 32 -1.18 10.19 16.56
CA PRO A 32 -2.55 9.85 16.92
C PRO A 32 -3.04 8.50 16.35
N LEU A 33 -2.33 7.91 15.38
CA LEU A 33 -2.76 6.74 14.63
C LEU A 33 -2.08 5.45 15.06
N VAL A 34 -0.81 5.52 15.47
CA VAL A 34 -0.01 4.35 15.85
C VAL A 34 -0.66 3.62 17.03
N LEU A 35 -0.96 4.33 18.13
CA LEU A 35 -1.52 3.69 19.34
C LEU A 35 -2.88 3.03 19.12
N VAL A 36 -3.77 3.69 18.37
CA VAL A 36 -5.11 3.16 18.06
C VAL A 36 -5.04 1.99 17.09
N SER A 37 -4.14 2.05 16.12
CA SER A 37 -3.95 0.99 15.13
C SER A 37 -3.35 -0.25 15.78
N TYR A 38 -2.26 -0.12 16.55
CA TYR A 38 -1.64 -1.27 17.21
C TYR A 38 -2.59 -2.04 18.13
N ARG A 39 -3.51 -1.34 18.81
CA ARG A 39 -4.51 -1.98 19.68
C ARG A 39 -5.57 -2.77 18.90
N ARG A 40 -6.03 -2.29 17.73
CA ARG A 40 -7.03 -2.99 16.91
C ARG A 40 -6.45 -4.17 16.14
N TRP A 41 -5.23 -4.01 15.61
CA TRP A 41 -4.64 -4.99 14.70
C TRP A 41 -3.87 -6.11 15.40
N SER A 42 -3.55 -5.97 16.69
CA SER A 42 -3.00 -7.05 17.51
C SER A 42 -4.01 -8.17 17.79
N SER A 43 -5.31 -7.93 17.58
CA SER A 43 -6.36 -8.93 17.81
C SER A 43 -6.59 -9.84 16.60
N ARG A 44 -6.28 -11.14 16.77
CA ARG A 44 -6.63 -12.19 15.79
C ARG A 44 -8.12 -12.22 15.46
N LYS A 45 -8.99 -11.92 16.44
CA LYS A 45 -10.45 -11.91 16.26
C LYS A 45 -10.89 -10.83 15.27
N ILE A 46 -10.31 -9.64 15.37
CA ILE A 46 -10.64 -8.51 14.49
C ILE A 46 -10.17 -8.79 13.05
N ALA A 47 -8.96 -9.33 12.88
CA ALA A 47 -8.46 -9.71 11.55
C ALA A 47 -9.33 -10.79 10.90
N LYS A 48 -9.75 -11.81 11.66
CA LYS A 48 -10.66 -12.86 11.19
C LYS A 48 -12.02 -12.28 10.76
N TYR A 49 -12.60 -11.39 11.56
CA TYR A 49 -13.87 -10.72 11.24
C TYR A 49 -13.77 -9.89 9.95
N ALA A 50 -12.64 -9.24 9.71
CA ALA A 50 -12.39 -8.47 8.49
C ALA A 50 -12.01 -9.33 7.27
N GLY A 51 -11.91 -10.67 7.41
CA GLY A 51 -11.48 -11.56 6.32
C GLY A 51 -10.02 -11.40 5.91
N LEU A 52 -9.17 -10.85 6.78
CA LEU A 52 -7.76 -10.57 6.48
C LEU A 52 -6.83 -11.65 7.06
N PRO A 53 -5.74 -12.00 6.35
CA PRO A 53 -4.78 -12.97 6.84
C PRO A 53 -3.94 -12.35 7.96
N TYR A 54 -4.14 -12.81 9.20
CA TYR A 54 -3.55 -12.18 10.40
C TYR A 54 -2.02 -12.08 10.34
N GLY A 55 -1.33 -13.16 9.93
CA GLY A 55 0.14 -13.18 9.83
C GLY A 55 0.68 -12.09 8.90
N PRO A 56 0.28 -12.07 7.61
CA PRO A 56 0.67 -11.02 6.67
C PRO A 56 0.31 -9.60 7.11
N VAL A 57 -0.84 -9.39 7.77
CA VAL A 57 -1.22 -8.07 8.29
C VAL A 57 -0.29 -7.61 9.41
N VAL A 58 0.01 -8.48 10.38
CA VAL A 58 0.94 -8.16 11.47
C VAL A 58 2.33 -7.89 10.90
N ALA A 59 2.81 -8.72 9.98
CA ALA A 59 4.08 -8.52 9.30
C ALA A 59 4.09 -7.17 8.57
N HIS A 60 3.07 -6.86 7.77
CA HIS A 60 2.95 -5.59 7.05
C HIS A 60 3.07 -4.37 7.98
N ILE A 61 2.35 -4.35 9.11
CA ILE A 61 2.37 -3.23 10.06
C ILE A 61 3.72 -3.09 10.75
N LEU A 62 4.31 -4.20 11.20
CA LEU A 62 5.62 -4.19 11.88
C LEU A 62 6.72 -3.77 10.91
N LEU A 63 6.73 -4.32 9.69
CA LEU A 63 7.71 -3.98 8.66
C LEU A 63 7.60 -2.50 8.28
N ALA A 64 6.39 -1.97 8.08
CA ALA A 64 6.18 -0.54 7.82
C ALA A 64 6.71 0.35 8.95
N THR A 65 6.46 -0.04 10.20
CA THR A 65 6.89 0.74 11.37
C THR A 65 8.41 0.72 11.51
N VAL A 66 9.03 -0.44 11.36
CA VAL A 66 10.51 -0.56 11.38
C VAL A 66 11.14 0.26 10.25
N PHE A 67 10.57 0.20 9.04
CA PHE A 67 11.04 0.97 7.90
C PHE A 67 11.00 2.48 8.18
N LEU A 68 9.85 2.99 8.64
CA LEU A 68 9.66 4.41 8.96
C LEU A 68 10.57 4.88 10.10
N VAL A 69 10.63 4.14 11.21
CA VAL A 69 11.50 4.47 12.36
C VAL A 69 12.96 4.51 11.92
N ARG A 70 13.38 3.54 11.11
CA ARG A 70 14.75 3.47 10.62
C ARG A 70 15.08 4.61 9.65
N TYR A 71 14.20 4.90 8.70
CA TYR A 71 14.38 6.03 7.76
C TYR A 71 14.45 7.35 8.53
N TYR A 72 13.40 7.70 9.28
CA TYR A 72 13.32 8.99 9.96
C TYR A 72 14.30 9.12 11.12
N GLY A 73 14.65 8.03 11.81
CA GLY A 73 15.71 8.02 12.83
C GLY A 73 17.08 8.34 12.24
N ARG A 74 17.42 7.76 11.07
CA ARG A 74 18.67 8.09 10.35
C ARG A 74 18.63 9.50 9.78
N SER A 75 17.50 9.93 9.22
CA SER A 75 17.31 11.30 8.71
C SER A 75 17.50 12.34 9.82
N ALA A 76 16.92 12.12 11.00
CA ALA A 76 17.04 13.01 12.14
C ALA A 76 18.48 13.07 12.68
N ALA A 77 19.15 11.92 12.79
CA ALA A 77 20.52 11.85 13.27
C ALA A 77 21.53 12.52 12.31
N ALA A 78 21.31 12.40 11.00
CA ALA A 78 22.20 12.95 9.98
C ALA A 78 21.82 14.35 9.49
N GLY A 79 20.64 14.86 9.85
CA GLY A 79 20.09 16.13 9.33
C GLY A 79 19.75 16.10 7.83
N SER A 80 19.86 14.96 7.16
CA SER A 80 19.71 14.80 5.71
C SER A 80 19.10 13.44 5.37
N PRO A 81 18.43 13.30 4.20
CA PRO A 81 17.89 12.02 3.76
C PRO A 81 18.98 10.93 3.66
N PRO A 82 18.80 9.76 4.31
CA PRO A 82 19.80 8.70 4.31
C PRO A 82 19.84 7.98 2.96
N VAL A 83 20.96 7.33 2.68
CA VAL A 83 21.07 6.34 1.59
C VAL A 83 20.67 4.94 2.12
N PRO A 84 19.87 4.18 1.36
CA PRO A 84 19.43 2.84 1.78
C PRO A 84 20.59 1.84 1.70
N GLY A 85 20.67 0.96 2.70
CA GLY A 85 21.58 -0.19 2.70
C GLY A 85 20.89 -1.49 2.29
N LEU A 86 21.64 -2.60 2.35
CA LEU A 86 21.11 -3.94 2.01
C LEU A 86 19.93 -4.32 2.90
N PHE A 87 20.00 -3.96 4.19
CA PHE A 87 18.90 -4.17 5.12
C PHE A 87 17.61 -3.50 4.64
N ASP A 88 17.70 -2.24 4.19
CA ASP A 88 16.56 -1.46 3.72
C ASP A 88 15.97 -2.06 2.43
N LEU A 89 16.82 -2.59 1.55
CA LEU A 89 16.40 -3.34 0.35
C LEU A 89 15.59 -4.59 0.73
N VAL A 90 16.18 -5.47 1.54
CA VAL A 90 15.54 -6.74 1.91
C VAL A 90 14.23 -6.48 2.64
N PHE A 91 14.21 -5.52 3.57
CA PHE A 91 13.00 -5.14 4.30
C PHE A 91 11.91 -4.61 3.36
N GLY A 92 12.26 -3.70 2.44
CA GLY A 92 11.31 -3.12 1.50
C GLY A 92 10.71 -4.19 0.57
N VAL A 93 11.52 -5.13 0.08
CA VAL A 93 11.03 -6.26 -0.74
C VAL A 93 10.05 -7.13 0.05
N VAL A 94 10.42 -7.55 1.26
CA VAL A 94 9.55 -8.38 2.11
C VAL A 94 8.26 -7.65 2.48
N PHE A 95 8.33 -6.35 2.76
CA PHE A 95 7.16 -5.51 2.99
C PHE A 95 6.22 -5.50 1.78
N CYS A 96 6.76 -5.34 0.56
CA CYS A 96 5.95 -5.31 -0.66
C CYS A 96 5.23 -6.64 -0.91
N LEU A 97 5.90 -7.77 -0.70
CA LEU A 97 5.29 -9.09 -0.84
C LEU A 97 4.13 -9.29 0.14
N ASN A 98 4.31 -8.93 1.41
CA ASN A 98 3.23 -8.97 2.40
C ASN A 98 2.09 -8.01 2.04
N SER A 99 2.41 -6.82 1.52
CA SER A 99 1.41 -5.82 1.12
C SER A 99 0.54 -6.32 -0.03
N LEU A 100 1.12 -6.99 -1.03
CA LEU A 100 0.36 -7.59 -2.14
C LEU A 100 -0.60 -8.68 -1.64
N GLN A 101 -0.16 -9.53 -0.71
CA GLN A 101 -1.03 -10.55 -0.10
C GLN A 101 -2.18 -9.91 0.69
N VAL A 102 -1.91 -8.87 1.48
CA VAL A 102 -2.96 -8.15 2.22
C VAL A 102 -3.93 -7.45 1.25
N ALA A 103 -3.41 -6.82 0.19
CA ALA A 103 -4.22 -6.14 -0.81
C ALA A 103 -5.24 -7.08 -1.46
N ALA A 104 -4.88 -8.33 -1.75
CA ALA A 104 -5.79 -9.31 -2.34
C ALA A 104 -7.06 -9.58 -1.50
N HIS A 105 -7.01 -9.32 -0.19
CA HIS A 105 -8.10 -9.57 0.76
C HIS A 105 -8.93 -8.32 1.08
N VAL A 106 -8.64 -7.17 0.49
CA VAL A 106 -9.39 -5.93 0.75
C VAL A 106 -10.82 -6.06 0.23
N THR A 107 -11.82 -5.87 1.08
CA THR A 107 -13.25 -5.93 0.72
C THR A 107 -13.97 -4.59 0.85
N HIS A 108 -13.38 -3.62 1.55
CA HIS A 108 -13.93 -2.29 1.73
C HIS A 108 -13.69 -1.38 0.52
N GLY A 109 -14.52 -0.36 0.36
CA GLY A 109 -14.46 0.52 -0.78
C GLY A 109 -15.05 -0.13 -2.02
N ILE A 110 -14.84 0.53 -3.17
CA ILE A 110 -15.04 -0.10 -4.46
C ILE A 110 -13.88 -1.09 -4.62
N ALA A 111 -14.08 -2.32 -4.13
CA ALA A 111 -13.01 -3.27 -3.85
C ALA A 111 -12.01 -3.45 -5.01
N PRO A 112 -12.40 -3.59 -6.29
CA PRO A 112 -11.44 -3.68 -7.39
C PRO A 112 -10.49 -2.47 -7.49
N LEU A 113 -11.01 -1.26 -7.27
CA LEU A 113 -10.24 -0.02 -7.31
C LEU A 113 -9.36 0.12 -6.06
N ALA A 114 -9.89 -0.18 -4.87
CA ALA A 114 -9.11 -0.14 -3.64
C ALA A 114 -7.93 -1.12 -3.68
N ARG A 115 -8.18 -2.35 -4.12
CA ARG A 115 -7.14 -3.40 -4.30
C ARG A 115 -6.07 -2.96 -5.28
N ALA A 116 -6.46 -2.51 -6.47
CA ALA A 116 -5.52 -2.03 -7.48
C ALA A 116 -4.68 -0.88 -6.91
N THR A 117 -5.27 0.05 -6.16
CA THR A 117 -4.52 1.15 -5.53
C THR A 117 -3.46 0.63 -4.55
N PHE A 118 -3.80 -0.31 -3.66
CA PHE A 118 -2.84 -0.91 -2.74
C PHE A 118 -1.75 -1.73 -3.43
N GLN A 119 -2.09 -2.43 -4.52
CA GLN A 119 -1.11 -3.16 -5.33
C GLN A 119 -0.14 -2.22 -6.02
N VAL A 120 -0.63 -1.13 -6.64
CA VAL A 120 0.24 -0.11 -7.25
C VAL A 120 1.14 0.52 -6.20
N LEU A 121 0.60 0.83 -5.01
CA LEU A 121 1.39 1.38 -3.90
C LEU A 121 2.54 0.43 -3.53
N ALA A 122 2.27 -0.86 -3.37
CA ALA A 122 3.31 -1.86 -3.10
C ALA A 122 4.36 -1.93 -4.22
N LEU A 123 3.93 -1.87 -5.49
CA LEU A 123 4.86 -1.86 -6.63
C LEU A 123 5.73 -0.60 -6.68
N GLN A 124 5.16 0.57 -6.40
CA GLN A 124 5.91 1.83 -6.39
C GLN A 124 6.89 1.90 -5.21
N VAL A 125 6.54 1.35 -4.03
CA VAL A 125 7.48 1.16 -2.92
C VAL A 125 8.60 0.21 -3.31
N LEU A 126 8.29 -0.90 -4.00
CA LEU A 126 9.29 -1.85 -4.47
C LEU A 126 10.28 -1.19 -5.43
N VAL A 127 9.77 -0.47 -6.44
CA VAL A 127 10.60 0.26 -7.41
C VAL A 127 11.49 1.28 -6.70
N ALA A 128 10.94 2.07 -5.78
CA ALA A 128 11.71 3.07 -5.04
C ALA A 128 12.80 2.43 -4.17
N THR A 129 12.48 1.33 -3.49
CA THR A 129 13.43 0.57 -2.68
C THR A 129 14.58 0.02 -3.52
N VAL A 130 14.26 -0.64 -4.64
CA VAL A 130 15.26 -1.23 -5.54
C VAL A 130 16.11 -0.14 -6.20
N ALA A 131 15.48 0.92 -6.72
CA ALA A 131 16.18 2.02 -7.37
C ALA A 131 17.08 2.77 -6.38
N GLY A 132 16.59 3.05 -5.17
CA GLY A 132 17.37 3.73 -4.13
C GLY A 132 18.59 2.92 -3.72
N TYR A 133 18.47 1.60 -3.55
CA TYR A 133 19.61 0.75 -3.23
C TYR A 133 20.59 0.62 -4.41
N ALA A 134 20.09 0.28 -5.60
CA ALA A 134 20.94 0.04 -6.77
C ALA A 134 21.72 1.29 -7.22
N ARG A 135 21.17 2.48 -6.98
CA ARG A 135 21.79 3.77 -7.34
C ARG A 135 22.46 4.47 -6.16
N ALA A 136 22.40 3.92 -4.96
CA ALA A 136 22.78 4.61 -3.72
C ALA A 136 22.14 6.01 -3.61
N ASP A 137 20.87 6.11 -3.94
CA ASP A 137 20.14 7.38 -4.10
C ASP A 137 19.16 7.62 -2.95
N ALA A 138 19.45 8.65 -2.15
CA ALA A 138 18.61 9.06 -1.03
C ALA A 138 17.26 9.64 -1.45
N GLY A 139 17.15 10.22 -2.65
CA GLY A 139 15.90 10.73 -3.21
C GLY A 139 14.91 9.60 -3.50
N TRP A 140 15.36 8.53 -4.14
CA TRP A 140 14.53 7.33 -4.33
C TRP A 140 14.11 6.69 -3.01
N PHE A 141 15.01 6.64 -2.02
CA PHE A 141 14.67 6.10 -0.72
C PHE A 141 13.65 6.97 0.02
N ARG A 142 13.79 8.29 -0.04
CA ARG A 142 12.80 9.26 0.46
C ARG A 142 11.45 9.08 -0.23
N ALA A 143 11.43 8.98 -1.56
CA ALA A 143 10.20 8.76 -2.32
C ALA A 143 9.49 7.48 -1.87
N GLY A 144 10.24 6.40 -1.62
CA GLY A 144 9.73 5.17 -1.02
C GLY A 144 9.19 5.36 0.39
N ALA A 145 9.91 6.07 1.27
CA ALA A 145 9.46 6.35 2.63
C ALA A 145 8.17 7.17 2.67
N LYS A 146 8.03 8.16 1.78
CA LYS A 146 6.82 8.98 1.67
C LYS A 146 5.58 8.22 1.23
N LEU A 147 5.73 7.15 0.47
CA LEU A 147 4.62 6.27 0.12
C LEU A 147 4.02 5.53 1.34
N PHE A 148 4.77 5.34 2.43
CA PHE A 148 4.19 4.79 3.65
C PHE A 148 3.23 5.77 4.34
N ASP A 149 3.44 7.08 4.18
CA ASP A 149 2.60 8.14 4.76
C ASP A 149 1.14 8.06 4.25
N VAL A 150 0.90 7.37 3.12
CA VAL A 150 -0.45 7.07 2.60
C VAL A 150 -1.33 6.48 3.69
N PHE A 151 -0.81 5.60 4.56
CA PHE A 151 -1.58 4.99 5.65
C PHE A 151 -2.14 6.03 6.63
N ALA A 152 -1.30 7.01 7.00
CA ALA A 152 -1.64 8.04 7.96
C ALA A 152 -2.54 9.09 7.32
N LEU A 153 -2.15 9.55 6.13
CA LEU A 153 -2.87 10.56 5.37
C LEU A 153 -4.27 10.08 4.97
N PHE A 154 -4.39 8.84 4.48
CA PHE A 154 -5.69 8.22 4.18
C PHE A 154 -6.62 8.26 5.38
N ARG A 155 -6.15 7.89 6.58
CA ARG A 155 -7.00 7.88 7.79
C ARG A 155 -7.41 9.28 8.22
N TRP A 156 -6.47 10.22 8.15
CA TRP A 156 -6.73 11.60 8.48
C TRP A 156 -7.77 12.19 7.52
N LEU A 157 -7.52 12.08 6.21
CA LEU A 157 -8.46 12.54 5.18
C LEU A 157 -9.81 11.84 5.30
N ASN A 158 -9.86 10.51 5.47
CA ASN A 158 -11.11 9.76 5.49
C ASN A 158 -11.96 10.10 6.72
N ARG A 159 -11.34 10.47 7.84
CA ARG A 159 -12.07 10.98 9.03
C ARG A 159 -12.73 12.33 8.75
N HIS A 160 -12.13 13.14 7.90
CA HIS A 160 -12.59 14.49 7.61
C HIS A 160 -13.39 14.59 6.30
N ALA A 161 -13.33 13.58 5.43
CA ALA A 161 -13.96 13.55 4.11
C ALA A 161 -15.49 13.50 4.19
N SER A 162 -16.07 13.02 5.28
CA SER A 162 -17.52 13.07 5.49
C SER A 162 -18.07 14.50 5.63
N ARG A 163 -17.19 15.52 5.69
CA ARG A 163 -17.55 16.95 5.69
C ARG A 163 -17.49 17.58 4.30
N LEU A 164 -17.07 16.83 3.29
CA LEU A 164 -16.95 17.29 1.91
C LEU A 164 -18.17 16.83 1.11
N GLU A 165 -18.74 17.72 0.32
CA GLU A 165 -19.75 17.35 -0.68
C GLU A 165 -19.10 16.52 -1.79
N GLY A 166 -19.83 15.52 -2.32
CA GLY A 166 -19.41 14.73 -3.49
C GLY A 166 -19.19 13.24 -3.26
N PHE A 167 -19.20 12.74 -2.02
CA PHE A 167 -19.21 11.29 -1.74
C PHE A 167 -20.58 10.84 -1.26
N GLU A 168 -21.32 10.14 -2.11
CA GLU A 168 -22.66 9.64 -1.77
C GLU A 168 -22.64 8.34 -0.93
N THR A 169 -21.54 7.60 -0.96
CA THR A 169 -21.38 6.33 -0.24
C THR A 169 -20.04 6.25 0.48
N TYR A 170 -19.99 5.50 1.59
CA TYR A 170 -18.74 5.22 2.30
C TYR A 170 -17.70 4.56 1.39
N ASP A 171 -18.13 3.68 0.49
CA ASP A 171 -17.21 2.96 -0.40
C ASP A 171 -16.57 3.88 -1.44
N ALA A 172 -17.35 4.84 -1.98
CA ALA A 172 -16.83 5.88 -2.86
C ALA A 172 -15.86 6.80 -2.10
N GLN A 173 -16.21 7.22 -0.88
CA GLN A 173 -15.35 8.03 -0.03
C GLN A 173 -14.02 7.33 0.27
N PHE A 174 -14.08 6.08 0.74
CA PHE A 174 -12.91 5.27 1.06
C PHE A 174 -11.96 5.18 -0.14
N THR A 175 -12.51 4.85 -1.30
CA THR A 175 -11.71 4.66 -2.53
C THR A 175 -11.13 5.97 -3.02
N GLY A 176 -11.95 7.03 -3.10
CA GLY A 176 -11.51 8.35 -3.56
C GLY A 176 -10.43 8.94 -2.66
N VAL A 177 -10.59 8.83 -1.35
CA VAL A 177 -9.58 9.30 -0.38
C VAL A 177 -8.29 8.48 -0.46
N LEU A 178 -8.38 7.16 -0.66
CA LEU A 178 -7.19 6.31 -0.83
C LEU A 178 -6.39 6.70 -2.07
N VAL A 179 -7.07 6.90 -3.20
CA VAL A 179 -6.44 7.35 -4.46
C VAL A 179 -5.81 8.73 -4.30
N ALA A 180 -6.52 9.67 -3.67
CA ALA A 180 -6.01 11.02 -3.42
C ALA A 180 -4.80 11.03 -2.48
N ALA A 181 -4.84 10.25 -1.39
CA ALA A 181 -3.73 10.11 -0.46
C ALA A 181 -2.48 9.53 -1.16
N HIS A 182 -2.67 8.53 -2.02
CA HIS A 182 -1.57 7.95 -2.79
C HIS A 182 -0.93 8.98 -3.75
N ALA A 183 -1.76 9.70 -4.53
CA ALA A 183 -1.28 10.73 -5.43
C ALA A 183 -0.53 11.85 -4.69
N PHE A 184 -1.03 12.26 -3.53
CA PHE A 184 -0.39 13.27 -2.69
C PHE A 184 0.99 12.82 -2.21
N CYS A 185 1.13 11.59 -1.69
CA CYS A 185 2.41 11.08 -1.22
C CYS A 185 3.43 10.89 -2.35
N LEU A 186 2.99 10.55 -3.56
CA LEU A 186 3.85 10.51 -4.75
C LEU A 186 4.41 11.89 -5.10
N TRP A 187 3.56 12.92 -5.01
CA TRP A 187 3.97 14.30 -5.24
C TRP A 187 4.90 14.81 -4.12
N GLU A 188 4.54 14.62 -2.86
CA GLU A 188 5.33 15.05 -1.69
C GLU A 188 6.70 14.36 -1.62
N GLY A 189 6.76 13.10 -2.05
CA GLY A 189 7.99 12.31 -2.12
C GLY A 189 8.87 12.62 -3.32
N ASP A 190 8.48 13.55 -4.19
CA ASP A 190 9.15 13.85 -5.45
C ASP A 190 9.37 12.58 -6.30
N TYR A 191 8.40 11.66 -6.27
CA TYR A 191 8.52 10.37 -6.95
C TYR A 191 8.63 10.61 -8.47
N PRO A 192 9.69 10.12 -9.15
CA PRO A 192 9.89 10.37 -10.58
C PRO A 192 8.71 9.84 -11.42
N ALA A 193 8.05 10.76 -12.14
CA ALA A 193 6.81 10.48 -12.87
C ALA A 193 5.71 9.82 -12.02
N GLY A 194 5.65 10.13 -10.72
CA GLY A 194 4.83 9.43 -9.73
C GLY A 194 3.35 9.29 -10.10
N VAL A 195 2.62 10.40 -10.22
CA VAL A 195 1.18 10.38 -10.54
C VAL A 195 0.89 9.78 -11.93
N PRO A 196 1.61 10.14 -13.00
CA PRO A 196 1.44 9.48 -14.30
C PRO A 196 1.66 7.96 -14.25
N LEU A 197 2.73 7.50 -13.60
CA LEU A 197 3.01 6.07 -13.44
C LEU A 197 1.94 5.38 -12.60
N PHE A 198 1.45 6.02 -11.55
CA PHE A 198 0.34 5.51 -10.75
C PHE A 198 -0.89 5.25 -11.63
N ILE A 199 -1.29 6.21 -12.46
CA ILE A 199 -2.46 6.07 -13.35
C ILE A 199 -2.28 4.90 -14.33
N VAL A 200 -1.10 4.79 -14.96
CA VAL A 200 -0.80 3.72 -15.94
C VAL A 200 -0.79 2.35 -15.26
N LEU A 201 -0.10 2.20 -14.13
CA LEU A 201 -0.03 0.95 -13.38
C LEU A 201 -1.42 0.56 -12.84
N PHE A 202 -2.19 1.53 -12.37
CA PHE A 202 -3.54 1.32 -11.87
C PHE A 202 -4.46 0.80 -12.98
N ALA A 203 -4.51 1.47 -14.12
CA ALA A 203 -5.28 1.02 -15.28
C ALA A 203 -4.82 -0.36 -15.79
N GLY A 204 -3.50 -0.58 -15.84
CA GLY A 204 -2.90 -1.86 -16.23
C GLY A 204 -3.31 -3.01 -15.30
N LEU A 205 -3.26 -2.81 -13.98
CA LEU A 205 -3.69 -3.83 -13.02
C LEU A 205 -5.19 -4.12 -13.09
N LEU A 206 -6.02 -3.11 -13.30
CA LEU A 206 -7.46 -3.32 -13.55
C LEU A 206 -7.71 -4.15 -14.82
N ALA A 207 -6.96 -3.87 -15.89
CA ALA A 207 -7.05 -4.63 -17.14
C ALA A 207 -6.56 -6.08 -16.95
N VAL A 208 -5.45 -6.29 -16.25
CA VAL A 208 -4.92 -7.62 -15.91
C VAL A 208 -5.91 -8.40 -15.05
N ASN A 209 -6.51 -7.77 -14.04
CA ASN A 209 -7.49 -8.41 -13.18
C ASN A 209 -8.74 -8.84 -13.97
N LYS A 210 -9.24 -7.98 -14.87
CA LYS A 210 -10.36 -8.30 -15.77
C LYS A 210 -10.02 -9.42 -16.76
N TRP A 211 -8.80 -9.45 -17.29
CA TRP A 211 -8.35 -10.52 -18.17
C TRP A 211 -8.25 -11.84 -17.42
N ALA A 212 -7.63 -11.82 -16.24
CA ALA A 212 -7.38 -13.02 -15.47
C ALA A 212 -8.67 -13.59 -14.88
N SER A 213 -9.63 -12.78 -14.44
CA SER A 213 -10.94 -13.26 -14.00
C SER A 213 -11.63 -14.10 -15.09
N ARG A 214 -11.65 -13.60 -16.33
CA ARG A 214 -12.22 -14.33 -17.49
C ARG A 214 -11.50 -15.65 -17.81
N LYS A 215 -10.25 -15.80 -17.39
CA LYS A 215 -9.44 -17.02 -17.61
C LYS A 215 -9.50 -17.98 -16.42
N LEU A 216 -9.88 -17.48 -15.25
CA LEU A 216 -10.09 -18.25 -14.02
C LEU A 216 -11.46 -18.93 -14.01
N ASP A 217 -12.47 -18.38 -14.68
CA ASP A 217 -13.81 -18.98 -14.88
C ASP A 217 -13.82 -20.21 -15.82
N GLY A 218 -12.66 -20.85 -16.06
CA GLY A 218 -12.49 -22.01 -16.94
C GLY A 218 -11.54 -23.05 -16.33
N LYS A 219 -10.74 -23.76 -17.15
CA LYS A 219 -9.57 -24.51 -16.64
C LYS A 219 -8.35 -23.57 -16.62
N PRO A 220 -8.02 -22.94 -15.48
CA PRO A 220 -6.99 -21.90 -15.48
C PRO A 220 -5.62 -22.49 -15.78
N GLY A 221 -4.92 -21.90 -16.75
CA GLY A 221 -3.51 -22.18 -17.00
C GLY A 221 -2.62 -21.77 -15.81
N PRO A 222 -1.31 -22.08 -15.84
CA PRO A 222 -0.41 -21.82 -14.72
C PRO A 222 -0.26 -20.33 -14.38
N ILE A 223 -0.31 -19.44 -15.39
CA ILE A 223 -0.07 -18.00 -15.21
C ILE A 223 -1.15 -17.32 -14.35
N PRO A 224 -2.46 -17.43 -14.64
CA PRO A 224 -3.50 -16.88 -13.75
C PRO A 224 -3.43 -17.39 -12.31
N ARG A 225 -3.05 -18.65 -12.09
CA ARG A 225 -2.90 -19.22 -10.74
C ARG A 225 -1.76 -18.58 -9.96
N VAL A 226 -0.60 -18.39 -10.60
CA VAL A 226 0.55 -17.70 -9.99
C VAL A 226 0.19 -16.26 -9.65
N LEU A 227 -0.47 -15.54 -10.57
CA LEU A 227 -0.90 -14.16 -10.32
C LEU A 227 -1.90 -14.05 -9.17
N ALA A 228 -2.83 -15.00 -9.05
CA ALA A 228 -3.75 -15.07 -7.93
C ALA A 228 -3.02 -15.39 -6.61
N HIS A 229 -2.08 -16.35 -6.62
CA HIS A 229 -1.29 -16.71 -5.44
C HIS A 229 -0.41 -15.56 -4.94
N CYS A 230 0.18 -14.79 -5.87
CA CYS A 230 0.96 -13.59 -5.55
C CYS A 230 0.10 -12.38 -5.16
N GLY A 231 -1.23 -12.47 -5.22
CA GLY A 231 -2.15 -11.41 -4.84
C GLY A 231 -2.31 -10.30 -5.88
N PHE A 232 -1.89 -10.50 -7.14
CA PHE A 232 -2.07 -9.55 -8.24
C PHE A 232 -3.47 -9.61 -8.85
N VAL A 233 -4.13 -10.77 -8.78
CA VAL A 233 -5.46 -11.02 -9.34
C VAL A 233 -6.34 -11.61 -8.26
N THR A 234 -7.64 -11.30 -8.28
CA THR A 234 -8.61 -11.91 -7.36
C THR A 234 -9.50 -12.90 -8.07
N VAL A 235 -9.57 -14.13 -7.56
CA VAL A 235 -10.59 -15.11 -7.92
C VAL A 235 -11.86 -14.70 -7.17
N GLN A 236 -12.95 -14.35 -7.88
CA GLN A 236 -14.23 -14.15 -7.21
C GLN A 236 -14.71 -15.50 -6.68
N LYS A 237 -15.11 -15.53 -5.41
CA LYS A 237 -15.34 -16.73 -4.60
C LYS A 237 -16.46 -17.67 -5.07
N LYS A 238 -17.20 -17.31 -6.13
CA LYS A 238 -18.34 -18.10 -6.61
C LYS A 238 -17.97 -19.55 -6.96
N HIS A 239 -16.72 -19.80 -7.38
CA HIS A 239 -16.23 -21.14 -7.72
C HIS A 239 -15.55 -21.90 -6.59
N ARG A 240 -15.18 -21.27 -5.48
CA ARG A 240 -14.54 -21.99 -4.36
C ARG A 240 -15.56 -22.82 -3.56
N GLU A 241 -16.81 -22.34 -3.51
CA GLU A 241 -17.92 -23.08 -2.91
C GLU A 241 -18.33 -24.26 -3.81
N GLU A 242 -18.27 -24.12 -5.13
CA GLU A 242 -18.51 -25.22 -6.08
C GLU A 242 -17.40 -26.29 -6.09
N GLU A 243 -16.13 -25.91 -5.93
CA GLU A 243 -15.02 -26.89 -5.79
C GLU A 243 -15.03 -27.62 -4.43
N GLU A 244 -15.43 -26.96 -3.34
CA GLU A 244 -15.59 -27.60 -2.03
C GLU A 244 -16.85 -28.52 -2.01
N GLU A 245 -17.98 -28.13 -2.63
CA GLU A 245 -19.17 -29.00 -2.79
C GLU A 245 -18.88 -30.21 -3.68
N THR A 246 -18.27 -30.03 -4.86
CA THR A 246 -17.96 -31.16 -5.76
C THR A 246 -16.89 -32.10 -5.20
N SER A 247 -16.00 -31.63 -4.33
CA SER A 247 -15.05 -32.49 -3.61
C SER A 247 -15.68 -33.25 -2.44
N GLY A 248 -16.65 -32.64 -1.75
CA GLY A 248 -17.38 -33.27 -0.64
C GLY A 248 -18.37 -34.34 -1.12
N ASP A 249 -19.04 -34.10 -2.25
CA ASP A 249 -19.96 -35.08 -2.85
C ASP A 249 -19.20 -36.28 -3.42
N ALA A 250 -18.00 -36.08 -3.97
CA ALA A 250 -17.16 -37.17 -4.48
C ALA A 250 -16.53 -38.03 -3.37
N GLU A 251 -16.24 -37.46 -2.19
CA GLU A 251 -15.83 -38.25 -1.01
C GLU A 251 -17.01 -39.00 -0.39
N ALA A 252 -18.21 -38.41 -0.38
CA ALA A 252 -19.42 -39.08 0.12
C ALA A 252 -19.89 -40.25 -0.77
N GLU A 253 -19.80 -40.11 -2.10
CA GLU A 253 -20.13 -41.19 -3.04
C GLU A 253 -19.09 -42.34 -3.03
N ALA A 254 -17.85 -42.07 -2.62
CA ALA A 254 -16.80 -43.07 -2.49
C ALA A 254 -16.94 -43.90 -1.19
N GLU A 255 -17.45 -43.31 -0.10
CA GLU A 255 -17.72 -44.02 1.16
C GLU A 255 -19.00 -44.88 1.12
N GLU A 256 -19.98 -44.57 0.23
CA GLU A 256 -21.19 -45.41 0.04
C GLU A 256 -20.96 -46.66 -0.82
N GLN A 257 -19.77 -46.84 -1.42
CA GLN A 257 -19.43 -47.97 -2.30
C GLN A 257 -18.45 -48.99 -1.68
N GLU A 258 -18.05 -48.81 -0.42
CA GLU A 258 -17.34 -49.82 0.41
C GLU A 258 -18.29 -50.53 1.40
#